data_AF-A0A959RQX7-F1
#
_entry.id   AF-A0A959RQX7-F1
#
_cell.length_a   1.000
_cell.length_b   1.000
_cell.length_c   1.000
_cell.angle_alpha   90.00
_cell.angle_beta   90.00
_cell.angle_gamma   90.00
#
_symmetry.space_group_name_H-M   'P 1'
#
loop_
_entity.id
_entity.type
_entity.pdbx_description
1 polymer ?
#
loop_
_entity_poly.entity_id
_entity_poly.type
_entity_poly.pdbx_seq_one_letter_code
_entity_poly.pdbx_strand_id
1 'polypeptide(L)'
;MNIFEQQANEFRQRHIGPSAGEIKEMLQETKLSSIDELIQQTVPADIRMKDELAIPAAMNENQYLQHIKEISLRNKLFKSYIGQGYYDTITPSVIVRNIFKNP
;
A
#
# COMPACT_ATOMS: atom_id res chain seq x y z
N MET A 1 -15.26 -4.43 17.15
CA MET A 1 -14.93 -4.28 15.72
C MET A 1 -15.79 -5.28 14.97
N ASN A 2 -16.57 -4.83 13.99
CA ASN A 2 -17.38 -5.75 13.19
C ASN A 2 -16.51 -6.43 12.12
N ILE A 3 -17.03 -7.48 11.48
CA ILE A 3 -16.25 -8.27 10.51
C ILE A 3 -15.82 -7.43 9.28
N PHE A 4 -16.61 -6.43 8.90
CA PHE A 4 -16.31 -5.56 7.76
C PHE A 4 -15.17 -4.58 8.06
N GLU A 5 -15.13 -4.03 9.27
CA GLU A 5 -14.02 -3.20 9.75
C GLU A 5 -12.71 -3.97 9.85
N GLN A 6 -12.77 -5.24 10.27
CA GLN A 6 -11.59 -6.11 10.31
C GLN A 6 -11.06 -6.37 8.90
N GLN A 7 -11.94 -6.70 7.95
CA GLN A 7 -11.55 -6.92 6.55
C GLN A 7 -10.97 -5.65 5.92
N ALA A 8 -11.54 -4.48 6.17
CA ALA A 8 -11.04 -3.21 5.63
C ALA A 8 -9.62 -2.87 6.13
N ASN A 9 -9.23 -3.36 7.32
CA ASN A 9 -7.92 -3.09 7.93
C ASN A 9 -6.90 -4.22 7.75
N GLU A 10 -7.25 -5.32 7.06
CA GLU A 10 -6.39 -6.48 6.88
C GLU A 10 -5.04 -6.12 6.21
N PHE A 11 -5.07 -5.31 5.15
CA PHE A 11 -3.85 -4.88 4.43
C PHE A 11 -2.86 -4.19 5.37
N ARG A 12 -3.35 -3.31 6.26
CA ARG A 12 -2.51 -2.58 7.21
C ARG A 12 -1.74 -3.53 8.13
N GLN A 13 -2.37 -4.63 8.55
CA GLN A 13 -1.73 -5.62 9.42
C GLN A 13 -0.69 -6.49 8.68
N ARG A 14 -0.87 -6.72 7.38
CA ARG A 14 0.13 -7.42 6.55
C ARG A 14 1.26 -6.51 6.07
N HIS A 15 1.01 -5.20 6.01
CA HIS A 15 1.97 -4.20 5.58
C HIS A 15 2.85 -3.66 6.71
N ILE A 16 2.27 -3.38 7.88
CA ILE A 16 3.00 -2.89 9.06
C ILE A 16 3.52 -4.10 9.84
N GLY A 17 4.84 -4.31 9.81
CA GLY A 17 5.50 -5.46 10.43
C GLY A 17 5.32 -5.55 11.96
N PRO A 18 5.65 -4.50 12.74
CA PRO A 18 5.56 -4.56 14.18
C PRO A 18 4.14 -4.78 14.69
N SER A 19 3.96 -5.83 15.46
CA SER A 19 2.76 -6.11 16.24
C SER A 19 2.58 -5.11 17.38
N ALA A 20 1.39 -5.08 17.98
CA ALA A 20 1.12 -4.23 19.14
C ALA A 20 2.06 -4.52 20.33
N GLY A 21 2.51 -5.78 20.48
CA GLY A 21 3.49 -6.16 21.51
C GLY A 21 4.87 -5.58 21.22
N GLU A 22 5.38 -5.75 20.00
CA GLU A 22 6.67 -5.22 19.58
C GLU A 22 6.69 -3.69 19.63
N ILE A 23 5.61 -3.01 19.22
CA ILE A 23 5.49 -1.55 19.34
C ILE A 23 5.63 -1.12 20.80
N LYS A 24 5.02 -1.86 21.74
CA LYS A 24 5.11 -1.56 23.17
C LYS A 24 6.54 -1.73 23.69
N GLU A 25 7.24 -2.79 23.29
CA GLU A 25 8.65 -3.03 23.65
C GLU A 25 9.55 -1.92 23.10
N MET A 26 9.37 -1.53 21.83
CA MET A 26 10.11 -0.44 21.20
C MET A 26 9.88 0.90 21.91
N LEU A 27 8.63 1.21 22.28
CA LEU A 27 8.30 2.43 23.02
C LEU A 27 8.97 2.46 24.39
N GLN A 28 9.02 1.32 25.10
CA GLN A 28 9.72 1.19 26.37
C GLN A 28 11.21 1.49 26.25
N GLU A 29 11.89 0.97 25.22
CA GLU A 29 13.31 1.25 24.97
C GLU A 29 13.55 2.74 24.72
N THR A 30 12.66 3.38 23.95
CA THR A 30 12.72 4.83 23.72
C THR A 30 12.26 5.68 24.91
N LYS A 31 11.78 5.05 25.99
CA LYS A 31 11.22 5.70 27.19
C LYS A 31 10.01 6.59 26.89
N LEU A 32 9.20 6.20 25.91
CA LEU A 32 7.98 6.90 25.50
C LEU A 32 6.74 6.08 25.85
N SER A 33 5.62 6.77 26.06
CA SER A 33 4.35 6.16 26.46
C SER A 33 3.45 5.79 25.28
N SER A 34 3.65 6.42 24.12
CA SER A 34 2.81 6.22 22.94
C SER A 34 3.50 6.63 21.64
N ILE A 35 2.94 6.17 20.51
CA ILE A 35 3.33 6.63 19.17
C ILE A 35 3.03 8.13 19.00
N ASP A 36 1.94 8.63 19.57
CA ASP A 36 1.60 10.06 19.49
C ASP A 36 2.65 10.93 20.19
N GLU A 37 3.17 10.48 21.33
CA GLU A 37 4.27 11.16 22.03
C GLU A 37 5.56 11.14 21.20
N LEU A 38 5.88 10.00 20.58
CA LEU A 38 7.02 9.89 19.66
C LEU A 38 6.90 10.90 18.51
N ILE A 39 5.72 10.96 17.86
CA ILE A 39 5.46 11.95 16.81
C ILE A 39 5.57 13.37 17.39
N GLN A 40 5.09 13.58 18.62
CA GLN A 40 5.10 14.86 19.30
C GLN A 40 6.52 15.43 19.46
N GLN A 41 7.45 14.60 19.89
CA GLN A 41 8.83 15.00 20.12
C GLN A 41 9.66 15.09 18.83
N THR A 42 9.21 14.46 17.73
CA THR A 42 10.00 14.34 16.49
C THR A 42 9.68 15.41 15.44
N VAL A 43 8.40 15.70 15.17
CA VAL A 43 8.00 16.57 14.04
C VAL A 43 7.56 17.94 14.56
N PRO A 44 8.09 19.10 14.18
CA PRO A 44 7.62 20.38 14.72
C PRO A 44 6.11 20.61 14.52
N ALA A 45 5.39 21.07 15.55
CA ALA A 45 3.93 21.18 15.53
C ALA A 45 3.41 22.13 14.44
N ASP A 46 4.16 23.19 14.15
CA ASP A 46 3.76 24.24 13.20
C ASP A 46 3.66 23.75 11.75
N ILE A 47 4.31 22.63 11.42
CA ILE A 47 4.27 22.03 10.08
C ILE A 47 3.41 20.76 10.02
N ARG A 48 2.79 20.35 11.13
CA ARG A 48 1.93 19.16 11.14
C ARG A 48 0.56 19.48 10.55
N MET A 49 0.04 18.52 9.80
CA MET A 49 -1.34 18.55 9.34
C MET A 49 -2.29 18.46 10.54
N LYS A 50 -3.29 19.33 10.58
CA LYS A 50 -4.24 19.45 11.70
C LYS A 50 -5.45 18.54 11.55
N ASP A 51 -5.82 18.26 10.31
CA ASP A 51 -6.98 17.45 9.95
C ASP A 51 -6.53 16.10 9.41
N GLU A 52 -7.45 15.15 9.36
CA GLU A 52 -7.21 13.86 8.69
C GLU A 52 -7.03 14.04 7.19
N LEU A 53 -6.35 13.08 6.55
CA LEU A 53 -6.21 13.06 5.11
C LEU A 53 -7.58 12.92 4.45
N ALA A 54 -7.89 13.82 3.50
CA ALA A 54 -9.10 13.77 2.69
C ALA A 54 -8.99 12.71 1.59
N ILE A 55 -9.00 11.43 1.98
CA ILE A 55 -8.90 10.26 1.08
C ILE A 55 -10.11 9.33 1.24
N PRO A 56 -10.43 8.52 0.21
CA PRO A 56 -11.51 7.53 0.30
C PRO A 56 -11.26 6.51 1.42
N ALA A 57 -12.35 5.87 1.87
CA ALA A 57 -12.27 4.76 2.81
C ALA A 57 -11.38 3.62 2.26
N ALA A 58 -10.71 2.92 3.17
CA ALA A 58 -9.85 1.80 2.83
C ALA A 58 -10.63 0.68 2.12
N MET A 59 -10.04 0.11 1.07
CA MET A 59 -10.49 -1.13 0.45
C MET A 59 -9.71 -2.30 1.05
N ASN A 60 -10.36 -3.44 1.25
CA ASN A 60 -9.60 -4.67 1.50
C ASN A 60 -8.87 -5.12 0.22
N GLU A 61 -7.91 -6.03 0.35
CA GLU A 61 -7.05 -6.40 -0.79
C GLU A 61 -7.82 -7.03 -1.95
N ASN A 62 -8.82 -7.87 -1.66
CA ASN A 62 -9.64 -8.50 -2.69
C ASN A 62 -10.46 -7.45 -3.45
N GLN A 63 -11.09 -6.52 -2.73
CA GLN A 63 -11.80 -5.39 -3.33
C GLN A 63 -10.89 -4.56 -4.22
N TYR A 64 -9.67 -4.28 -3.77
CA TYR A 64 -8.71 -3.51 -4.56
C TYR A 64 -8.33 -4.23 -5.87
N LEU A 65 -8.08 -5.55 -5.82
CA LEU A 65 -7.80 -6.35 -7.02
C LEU A 65 -8.96 -6.33 -8.03
N GLN A 66 -10.20 -6.39 -7.55
CA GLN A 66 -11.38 -6.28 -8.42
C GLN A 66 -11.51 -4.88 -9.01
N HIS A 67 -11.36 -3.84 -8.17
CA HIS A 67 -11.43 -2.45 -8.57
C HIS A 67 -10.42 -2.10 -9.68
N ILE A 68 -9.15 -2.46 -9.49
CA ILE A 68 -8.11 -2.15 -10.48
C ILE A 68 -8.30 -2.95 -11.77
N LYS A 69 -8.84 -4.18 -11.68
CA LYS A 69 -9.21 -4.99 -12.85
C LYS A 69 -10.30 -4.29 -13.66
N GLU A 70 -11.37 -3.82 -13.02
CA GLU A 70 -12.45 -3.09 -13.70
C GLU A 70 -11.95 -1.82 -14.39
N ILE A 71 -11.05 -1.07 -13.75
CA ILE A 71 -10.41 0.10 -14.36
C ILE A 71 -9.60 -0.32 -15.60
N SER A 72 -8.78 -1.37 -15.47
CA SER A 72 -7.91 -1.83 -16.57
C SER A 72 -8.68 -2.26 -17.82
N LEU A 73 -9.91 -2.77 -17.66
CA LEU A 73 -10.78 -3.18 -18.77
C LEU A 73 -11.26 -2.01 -19.64
N ARG A 74 -11.09 -0.77 -19.17
CA ARG A 74 -11.39 0.44 -19.96
C ARG A 74 -10.31 0.72 -21.01
N ASN A 75 -9.12 0.13 -20.87
CA ASN A 75 -8.04 0.28 -21.85
C ASN A 75 -8.34 -0.52 -23.13
N LYS A 76 -7.98 0.04 -24.28
CA LYS A 76 -8.10 -0.63 -25.58
C LYS A 76 -6.73 -1.10 -26.05
N LEU A 77 -6.56 -2.41 -26.19
CA LEU A 77 -5.32 -3.00 -26.69
C LEU A 77 -5.33 -3.04 -28.22
N PHE A 78 -4.46 -2.25 -28.85
CA PHE A 78 -4.27 -2.24 -30.30
C PHE A 78 -2.95 -2.88 -30.69
N LYS A 79 -2.86 -3.36 -31.94
CA LYS A 79 -1.57 -3.58 -32.59
C LYS A 79 -1.00 -2.22 -32.97
N SER A 80 -0.07 -1.73 -32.16
CA SER A 80 0.49 -0.39 -32.33
C SER A 80 1.78 -0.43 -33.13
N TYR A 81 1.77 0.21 -34.30
CA TYR A 81 2.95 0.37 -35.17
C TYR A 81 3.42 1.82 -35.24
N ILE A 82 3.15 2.62 -34.20
CA ILE A 82 3.51 4.03 -34.12
C ILE A 82 5.05 4.20 -34.12
N GLY A 83 5.78 3.27 -33.50
CA GLY A 83 7.23 3.34 -33.38
C GLY A 83 7.68 4.40 -32.39
N GLN A 84 8.60 5.28 -32.81
CA GLN A 84 9.16 6.37 -31.99
C GLN A 84 9.87 5.90 -30.70
N GLY A 85 10.52 4.73 -30.76
CA GLY A 85 11.32 4.21 -29.65
C GLY A 85 10.63 3.14 -28.81
N TYR A 86 9.36 2.83 -29.06
CA TYR A 86 8.66 1.70 -28.44
C TYR A 86 8.17 0.72 -29.51
N TYR A 87 8.54 -0.55 -29.35
CA TYR A 87 8.21 -1.64 -30.25
C TYR A 87 7.72 -2.83 -29.44
N ASP A 88 6.57 -3.39 -29.82
CA ASP A 88 5.99 -4.54 -29.12
C ASP A 88 6.90 -5.78 -29.23
N THR A 89 6.84 -6.66 -28.23
CA THR A 89 7.73 -7.83 -28.15
C THR A 89 7.08 -8.98 -27.39
N ILE A 90 7.52 -10.19 -27.70
CA ILE A 90 7.15 -11.39 -26.95
C ILE A 90 8.12 -11.50 -25.77
N THR A 91 7.68 -11.08 -24.58
CA THR A 91 8.46 -11.35 -23.36
C THR A 91 8.36 -12.84 -23.02
N PRO A 92 9.48 -13.59 -22.97
CA PRO A 92 9.43 -15.02 -22.67
C PRO A 92 8.76 -15.29 -21.30
N SER A 93 7.78 -16.20 -21.27
CA SER A 93 6.98 -16.47 -20.07
C SER A 93 7.81 -16.89 -18.86
N VAL A 94 8.94 -17.57 -19.08
CA VAL A 94 9.88 -17.96 -18.02
C VAL A 94 10.54 -16.74 -17.35
N ILE A 95 10.83 -15.69 -18.11
CA ILE A 95 11.39 -14.44 -17.59
C ILE A 95 10.31 -13.68 -16.82
N VAL A 96 9.09 -13.60 -17.36
CA VAL A 96 7.97 -12.94 -16.67
C VAL A 96 7.70 -13.60 -15.31
N ARG A 97 7.70 -14.93 -15.26
CA ARG A 97 7.37 -15.66 -14.03
C ARG A 97 8.50 -15.69 -13.01
N ASN A 98 9.71 -16.03 -13.45
CA ASN A 98 10.79 -16.39 -12.52
C ASN A 98 11.76 -15.22 -12.25
N ILE A 99 11.71 -14.16 -13.04
CA ILE A 99 12.49 -12.95 -12.84
C ILE A 99 11.58 -11.78 -12.47
N PHE A 100 10.64 -11.40 -13.34
CA PHE A 100 9.85 -10.18 -13.14
C PHE A 100 8.83 -10.26 -11.99
N LYS A 101 8.23 -11.44 -11.76
CA LYS A 101 7.20 -11.66 -10.73
C LYS A 101 7.69 -12.50 -9.55
N ASN A 102 9.00 -12.50 -9.30
CA ASN A 102 9.62 -13.24 -8.20
C ASN A 102 10.03 -12.25 -7.09
N PRO A 103 9.33 -12.23 -5.94
CA PRO A 103 9.63 -11.33 -4.83
C PRO A 103 10.96 -11.64 -4.14
#